data_AF-A0A1H3ELQ1-F1
#
_entry.id   AF-A0A1H3ELQ1-F1
#
_cell.length_a   1.000
_cell.length_b   1.000
_cell.length_c   1.000
_cell.angle_alpha   90.00
_cell.angle_beta   90.00
_cell.angle_gamma   90.00
#
_symmetry.space_group_name_H-M   'P 1'
#
loop_
_entity.id
_entity.type
_entity.pdbx_description
1 polymer ?
#
loop_
_entity_poly.entity_id
_entity_poly.type
_entity_poly.pdbx_seq_one_letter_code
_entity_poly.pdbx_strand_id
1 'polypeptide(L)'
;MATDPTDQDADPTRIRVIVVHADDVVTALEARERGGRRTVLRVTPPFSGRMRARLHDAAATASGPATNDRDSGAFSAGAVHVDPRSLVVDPPPYPDPDETEDRLRDRGAYDVETHRERHAAAVADWRDAVRDRIAETVAIEITAEARSRTHEVRVSALGTSSEERGGF
;
A
#
# COMPACT_ATOMS: atom_id res chain seq x y z
N MET A 1 22.75 -13.57 28.61
CA MET A 1 21.45 -12.93 28.35
C MET A 1 20.90 -13.61 27.10
N ALA A 2 19.99 -14.58 27.29
CA ALA A 2 19.40 -15.30 26.17
C ALA A 2 18.30 -14.42 25.58
N THR A 3 18.43 -14.02 24.32
CA THR A 3 17.33 -13.42 23.56
C THR A 3 16.19 -14.43 23.59
N ASP A 4 15.02 -14.02 24.09
CA ASP A 4 13.84 -14.88 24.10
C ASP A 4 13.54 -15.29 22.65
N PRO A 5 13.20 -16.56 22.35
CA PRO A 5 12.89 -16.98 20.98
C PRO A 5 11.79 -16.12 20.33
N THR A 6 10.89 -15.54 21.13
CA THR A 6 9.85 -14.62 20.61
C THR A 6 10.40 -13.29 20.08
N ASP A 7 11.52 -12.78 20.59
CA ASP A 7 12.17 -11.56 20.07
C ASP A 7 12.77 -11.78 18.67
N GLN A 8 13.30 -12.98 18.44
CA GLN A 8 13.86 -13.33 17.15
C GLN A 8 12.78 -13.48 16.07
N ASP A 9 11.64 -14.08 16.40
CA ASP A 9 10.49 -14.17 15.49
C ASP A 9 9.81 -12.81 15.27
N ALA A 10 10.07 -11.83 16.13
CA ALA A 10 9.64 -10.44 15.94
C ALA A 10 10.65 -9.59 15.11
N ASP A 11 11.78 -10.14 14.65
CA ASP A 11 12.76 -9.41 13.84
C ASP A 11 12.30 -9.26 12.36
N PRO A 12 11.99 -8.03 11.89
CA PRO A 12 11.52 -7.80 10.52
C PRO A 12 12.57 -8.06 9.44
N THR A 13 13.85 -8.15 9.80
CA THR A 13 14.95 -8.37 8.86
C THR A 13 14.91 -9.77 8.24
N ARG A 14 14.11 -10.66 8.83
CA ARG A 14 13.82 -12.01 8.31
C ARG A 14 12.98 -11.98 7.05
N ILE A 15 12.22 -10.91 6.82
CA ILE A 15 11.41 -10.75 5.61
C ILE A 15 12.34 -10.64 4.41
N ARG A 16 12.17 -11.53 3.43
CA ARG A 16 12.87 -11.49 2.14
C ARG A 16 11.92 -11.13 1.00
N VAL A 17 10.67 -11.56 1.12
CA VAL A 17 9.61 -11.33 0.13
C VAL A 17 8.36 -10.87 0.85
N ILE A 18 7.76 -9.79 0.35
CA ILE A 18 6.42 -9.34 0.72
C ILE A 18 5.48 -9.60 -0.45
N VAL A 19 4.42 -10.34 -0.18
CA VAL A 19 3.31 -10.58 -1.08
C VAL A 19 2.27 -9.50 -0.87
N VAL A 20 1.91 -8.78 -1.93
CA VAL A 20 0.90 -7.72 -1.92
C VAL A 20 -0.22 -8.06 -2.88
N HIS A 21 -1.44 -7.63 -2.61
CA HIS A 21 -2.47 -7.64 -3.64
C HIS A 21 -2.39 -6.34 -4.44
N ALA A 22 -2.39 -6.41 -5.77
CA ALA A 22 -2.28 -5.22 -6.61
C ALA A 22 -3.41 -4.22 -6.32
N ASP A 23 -4.61 -4.73 -6.07
CA ASP A 23 -5.77 -3.90 -5.69
C ASP A 23 -5.60 -3.22 -4.32
N ASP A 24 -4.92 -3.86 -3.36
CA ASP A 24 -4.63 -3.26 -2.05
C ASP A 24 -3.64 -2.09 -2.22
N VAL A 25 -2.62 -2.25 -3.08
CA VAL A 25 -1.65 -1.19 -3.38
C VAL A 25 -2.34 0.00 -4.04
N VAL A 26 -3.15 -0.26 -5.07
CA VAL A 26 -3.92 0.77 -5.77
C VAL A 26 -4.87 1.49 -4.81
N THR A 27 -5.63 0.75 -4.01
CA THR A 27 -6.57 1.31 -3.04
C THR A 27 -5.86 2.18 -2.01
N ALA A 28 -4.71 1.73 -1.49
CA ALA A 28 -3.90 2.49 -0.55
C ALA A 28 -3.35 3.77 -1.18
N LEU A 29 -2.81 3.70 -2.40
CA LEU A 29 -2.27 4.85 -3.11
C LEU A 29 -3.37 5.86 -3.44
N GLU A 30 -4.51 5.42 -3.97
CA GLU A 30 -5.64 6.29 -4.29
C GLU A 30 -6.19 7.02 -3.05
N ALA A 31 -6.32 6.30 -1.93
CA ALA A 31 -6.75 6.92 -0.68
C ALA A 31 -5.78 8.02 -0.21
N ARG A 32 -4.48 7.80 -0.43
CA ARG A 32 -3.43 8.76 -0.09
C ARG A 32 -3.44 9.98 -1.01
N GLU A 33 -3.57 9.80 -2.32
CA GLU A 33 -3.59 10.90 -3.29
C GLU A 33 -4.84 11.79 -3.15
N ARG A 34 -5.99 11.21 -2.79
CA ARG A 34 -7.22 11.99 -2.49
C ARG A 34 -7.16 12.79 -1.18
N GLY A 35 -6.01 12.83 -0.50
CA GLY A 35 -5.86 13.48 0.80
C GLY A 35 -6.69 12.81 1.91
N GLY A 36 -7.08 11.56 1.70
CA GLY A 36 -7.92 10.80 2.61
C GLY A 36 -7.17 10.18 3.78
N ARG A 37 -7.66 9.03 4.24
CA ARG A 37 -7.11 8.30 5.39
C ARG A 37 -5.68 7.84 5.11
N ARG A 38 -4.85 7.77 6.15
CA ARG A 38 -3.46 7.32 6.05
C ARG A 38 -3.41 5.80 5.89
N THR A 39 -3.74 5.33 4.69
CA THR A 39 -3.80 3.92 4.33
C THR A 39 -2.41 3.41 3.99
N VAL A 40 -2.01 2.31 4.62
CA VAL A 40 -0.69 1.67 4.47
C VAL A 40 -0.86 0.18 4.28
N LEU A 41 0.19 -0.50 3.80
CA LEU A 41 0.22 -1.95 3.82
C LEU A 41 0.96 -2.41 5.08
N ARG A 42 0.35 -3.32 5.85
CA ARG A 42 0.88 -3.80 7.13
C ARG A 42 1.29 -5.26 7.04
N VAL A 43 2.45 -5.58 7.61
CA VAL A 43 2.93 -6.95 7.88
C VAL A 43 3.07 -7.12 9.38
N THR A 44 2.51 -8.19 9.93
CA THR A 44 2.54 -8.46 11.37
C THR A 44 3.49 -9.61 11.70
N PRO A 45 4.21 -9.57 12.83
CA PRO A 45 4.97 -10.71 13.32
C PRO A 45 4.04 -11.90 13.68
N PRO A 46 4.57 -13.13 13.81
CA PRO A 46 5.98 -13.50 13.63
C PRO A 46 6.42 -13.39 12.16
N PHE A 47 7.61 -12.84 11.95
CA PHE A 47 8.16 -12.61 10.62
C PHE A 47 8.87 -13.85 10.08
N SER A 48 8.54 -14.17 8.84
CA SER A 48 9.16 -15.25 8.08
C SER A 48 9.73 -14.72 6.77
N GLY A 49 10.49 -15.56 6.06
CA GLY A 49 11.09 -15.20 4.77
C GLY A 49 10.11 -14.67 3.73
N ARG A 50 8.86 -15.14 3.75
CA ARG A 50 7.79 -14.73 2.84
C ARG A 50 6.56 -14.32 3.63
N MET A 51 6.24 -13.03 3.62
CA MET A 51 5.10 -12.47 4.34
C MET A 51 4.07 -11.90 3.39
N ARG A 52 2.80 -11.81 3.80
CA ARG A 52 1.77 -11.07 3.06
C ARG A 52 1.50 -9.74 3.74
N ALA A 53 1.65 -8.64 3.00
CA ALA A 53 1.17 -7.35 3.47
C ALA A 53 -0.30 -7.17 3.13
N ARG A 54 -1.03 -6.56 4.05
CA ARG A 54 -2.48 -6.34 3.93
C ARG A 54 -2.79 -4.86 4.09
N LEU A 55 -3.84 -4.42 3.41
CA LEU A 55 -4.37 -3.07 3.55
C LEU A 55 -4.69 -2.77 5.03
N HIS A 56 -4.21 -1.65 5.53
CA HIS A 56 -4.48 -1.18 6.87
C HIS A 56 -4.73 0.33 6.89
N ASP A 57 -5.81 0.72 7.55
CA ASP A 57 -6.16 2.12 7.79
C ASP A 57 -5.52 2.56 9.11
N ALA A 58 -4.42 3.34 9.02
CA ALA A 58 -3.69 3.78 10.21
C ALA A 58 -4.48 4.81 11.03
N ALA A 59 -5.52 5.44 10.47
CA ALA A 59 -6.38 6.39 11.17
C ALA A 59 -7.51 5.69 11.93
N ALA A 60 -8.08 4.63 11.38
CA ALA A 60 -9.17 3.87 12.01
C ALA A 60 -8.78 3.23 13.36
N THR A 61 -7.51 2.87 13.53
CA THR A 61 -7.01 2.23 14.76
C THR A 61 -6.85 3.21 15.94
N ALA A 62 -6.81 4.53 15.68
CA ALA A 62 -6.68 5.54 16.73
C ALA A 62 -8.01 5.93 17.40
N SER A 63 -9.17 5.49 16.86
CA SER A 63 -10.50 5.97 17.28
C SER A 63 -11.51 4.88 17.66
N GLY A 64 -11.08 3.61 17.80
CA GLY A 64 -11.94 2.54 18.32
C GLY A 64 -12.05 2.58 19.85
N PRO A 65 -13.19 2.16 20.45
CA PRO A 65 -13.25 1.98 21.90
C PRO A 65 -12.18 0.98 22.32
N ALA A 66 -11.45 1.27 23.40
CA ALA A 66 -10.49 0.35 24.00
C ALA A 66 -11.25 -0.89 24.52
N THR A 67 -11.49 -1.85 23.64
CA THR A 67 -12.01 -3.15 24.03
C THR A 67 -10.91 -3.86 24.80
N ASN A 68 -11.20 -4.32 26.01
CA ASN A 68 -10.30 -5.11 26.87
C ASN A 68 -9.97 -6.51 26.29
N ASP A 69 -9.99 -6.67 24.97
CA ASP A 69 -9.25 -7.73 24.30
C ASP A 69 -7.79 -7.28 24.24
N ARG A 70 -6.88 -8.08 24.80
CA ARG A 70 -5.44 -7.83 24.80
C ARG A 70 -4.80 -7.94 23.40
N ASP A 71 -5.56 -7.62 22.36
CA ASP A 71 -5.18 -7.63 20.95
C ASP A 71 -5.71 -6.38 20.20
N SER A 72 -6.34 -5.44 20.91
CA SER A 72 -7.04 -4.30 20.30
C SER A 72 -6.64 -2.98 20.97
N GLY A 73 -5.48 -2.42 20.61
CA GLY A 73 -5.11 -1.07 21.09
C GLY A 73 -3.62 -0.74 21.12
N ALA A 74 -2.74 -1.71 20.87
CA ALA A 74 -1.38 -1.37 20.49
C ALA A 74 -1.37 -1.07 19.00
N PHE A 75 -0.65 -0.03 18.57
CA PHE A 75 0.20 -0.20 17.40
C PHE A 75 0.85 -1.57 17.58
N SER A 76 0.37 -2.62 16.90
CA SER A 76 0.75 -4.00 17.21
C SER A 76 2.27 -4.03 17.30
N ALA A 77 2.80 -4.13 18.52
CA ALA A 77 4.15 -3.68 18.81
C ALA A 77 5.09 -4.54 17.98
N GLY A 78 5.70 -3.95 16.96
CA GLY A 78 6.54 -4.68 15.99
C GLY A 78 5.95 -4.90 14.60
N ALA A 79 4.73 -4.46 14.27
CA ALA A 79 4.23 -4.52 12.88
C ALA A 79 5.01 -3.57 11.96
N VAL A 80 5.32 -4.05 10.75
CA VAL A 80 5.96 -3.24 9.70
C VAL A 80 4.87 -2.58 8.86
N HIS A 81 5.02 -1.27 8.65
CA HIS A 81 4.19 -0.52 7.71
C HIS A 81 5.01 -0.22 6.45
N VAL A 82 4.38 -0.42 5.30
CA VAL A 82 4.93 -0.13 3.99
C VAL A 82 4.09 0.99 3.37
N ASP A 83 4.75 2.08 2.97
CA ASP A 83 4.10 3.19 2.29
C ASP A 83 3.72 2.77 0.86
N PRO A 84 2.48 3.06 0.40
CA PRO A 84 2.05 2.63 -0.93
C PRO A 84 2.80 3.33 -2.07
N ARG A 85 3.37 4.53 -1.88
CA ARG A 85 4.18 5.19 -2.92
C ARG A 85 5.51 4.49 -3.13
N SER A 86 6.11 3.87 -2.12
CA SER A 86 7.36 3.13 -2.29
C SER A 86 7.17 1.79 -3.00
N LEU A 87 5.93 1.33 -3.14
CA LEU A 87 5.57 0.12 -3.87
C LEU A 87 5.29 0.36 -5.37
N VAL A 88 5.33 1.60 -5.85
CA VAL A 88 5.02 1.94 -7.24
C VAL A 88 6.16 2.76 -7.83
N VAL A 89 6.75 2.28 -8.92
CA VAL A 89 7.83 2.96 -9.63
C VAL A 89 7.23 4.07 -10.47
N ASP A 90 7.65 5.32 -10.24
CA ASP A 90 7.16 6.50 -10.97
C ASP A 90 5.62 6.53 -11.06
N PRO A 91 4.91 6.77 -9.94
CA PRO A 91 3.46 6.70 -9.93
C PRO A 91 2.85 7.81 -10.82
N PRO A 92 1.92 7.48 -11.73
CA PRO A 92 1.25 8.49 -12.53
C PRO A 92 0.45 9.44 -11.62
N PRO A 93 0.33 10.73 -11.98
CA PRO A 93 -0.46 11.68 -11.20
C PRO A 93 -1.92 11.23 -11.14
N TYR A 94 -2.54 11.39 -9.98
CA TYR A 94 -3.95 11.07 -9.81
C TYR A 94 -4.80 12.02 -10.67
N PRO A 95 -5.80 11.51 -11.43
CA PRO A 95 -6.61 12.35 -12.31
C PRO A 95 -7.42 13.36 -11.50
N ASP A 96 -7.30 14.64 -11.87
CA ASP A 96 -8.00 15.73 -11.21
C ASP A 96 -9.42 15.94 -11.83
N PRO A 97 -10.48 16.03 -11.00
CA PRO A 97 -11.84 16.26 -11.49
C PRO A 97 -12.01 17.63 -12.16
N ASP A 98 -11.30 18.67 -11.72
CA ASP A 98 -11.37 20.03 -12.26
C ASP A 98 -10.67 20.09 -13.62
N GLU A 99 -9.52 19.41 -13.79
CA GLU A 99 -8.90 19.25 -15.12
C GLU A 99 -9.80 18.50 -16.11
N THR A 100 -10.61 17.56 -15.61
CA THR A 100 -11.58 16.82 -16.42
C THR A 100 -12.74 17.73 -16.84
N GLU A 101 -13.18 18.63 -15.96
CA GLU A 101 -14.21 19.64 -16.24
C GLU A 101 -13.73 20.66 -17.29
N ASP A 102 -12.49 21.16 -17.16
CA ASP A 102 -11.93 22.15 -18.09
C ASP A 102 -11.82 21.60 -19.52
N ARG A 103 -11.34 20.37 -19.69
CA ARG A 103 -11.29 19.70 -21.01
C ARG A 103 -12.67 19.50 -21.64
N LEU A 104 -13.72 19.38 -20.82
CA LEU A 104 -15.10 19.21 -21.27
C LEU A 104 -15.73 20.54 -21.67
N ARG A 105 -15.49 21.61 -20.90
CA ARG A 105 -15.89 22.97 -21.27
C ARG A 105 -15.28 23.40 -22.60
N ASP A 106 -14.00 23.09 -22.82
CA ASP A 106 -13.30 23.43 -24.07
C ASP A 106 -13.91 22.77 -25.33
N ARG A 107 -14.69 21.68 -25.16
CA ARG A 107 -15.38 21.00 -26.26
C ARG A 107 -16.88 21.34 -26.38
N GLY A 108 -17.39 22.25 -25.55
CA GLY A 108 -18.77 22.76 -25.64
C GLY A 108 -19.88 21.77 -25.26
N ALA A 109 -19.54 20.62 -24.67
CA ALA A 109 -20.49 19.56 -24.31
C ALA A 109 -20.40 19.27 -22.79
N TYR A 110 -20.73 20.27 -21.98
CA TYR A 110 -20.77 20.09 -20.52
C TYR A 110 -22.08 19.40 -20.11
N ASP A 111 -21.97 18.13 -19.78
CA ASP A 111 -23.00 17.32 -19.13
C ASP A 111 -22.38 16.60 -17.92
N VAL A 112 -23.03 16.68 -16.77
CA VAL A 112 -22.49 16.22 -15.47
C VAL A 112 -22.33 14.70 -15.45
N GLU A 113 -23.23 13.97 -16.11
CA GLU A 113 -23.12 12.51 -16.24
C GLU A 113 -21.91 12.14 -17.10
N THR A 114 -21.74 12.81 -18.25
CA THR A 114 -20.57 12.64 -19.13
C THR A 114 -19.26 12.98 -18.42
N HIS A 115 -19.24 14.02 -17.56
CA HIS A 115 -18.08 14.35 -16.72
C HIS A 115 -17.75 13.25 -15.74
N ARG A 116 -18.75 12.73 -15.01
CA ARG A 116 -18.59 11.64 -14.06
C ARG A 116 -18.07 10.36 -14.72
N GLU A 117 -18.61 10.00 -15.88
CA GLU A 117 -18.19 8.81 -16.63
C GLU A 117 -16.74 8.93 -17.11
N ARG A 118 -16.35 10.09 -17.67
CA ARG A 118 -14.97 10.33 -18.10
C ARG A 118 -14.00 10.34 -16.93
N HIS A 119 -14.37 10.94 -15.81
CA HIS A 119 -13.54 10.92 -14.62
C HIS A 119 -13.39 9.48 -14.09
N ALA A 120 -14.47 8.70 -14.05
CA ALA A 120 -14.40 7.28 -13.65
C ALA A 120 -13.50 6.45 -14.60
N ALA A 121 -13.55 6.70 -15.91
CA ALA A 121 -12.66 6.06 -16.87
C ALA A 121 -11.20 6.47 -16.66
N ALA A 122 -10.92 7.77 -16.46
CA ALA A 122 -9.57 8.26 -16.17
C ALA A 122 -9.00 7.66 -14.87
N VAL A 123 -9.84 7.49 -13.85
CA VAL A 123 -9.46 6.79 -12.61
C VAL A 123 -9.18 5.31 -12.89
N ALA A 124 -9.99 4.63 -13.71
CA ALA A 124 -9.74 3.23 -14.07
C ALA A 124 -8.41 3.06 -14.82
N ASP A 125 -8.13 3.90 -15.81
CA ASP A 125 -6.86 3.90 -16.55
C ASP A 125 -5.67 4.17 -15.61
N TRP A 126 -5.82 5.11 -14.68
CA TRP A 126 -4.81 5.37 -13.65
C TRP A 126 -4.58 4.14 -12.77
N ARG A 127 -5.65 3.45 -12.35
CA ARG A 127 -5.55 2.24 -11.51
C ARG A 127 -4.78 1.14 -12.24
N ASP A 128 -5.06 0.91 -13.52
CA ASP A 128 -4.34 -0.10 -14.30
C ASP A 128 -2.87 0.29 -14.51
N ALA A 129 -2.58 1.56 -14.81
CA ALA A 129 -1.20 2.06 -14.91
C ALA A 129 -0.41 1.89 -13.60
N VAL A 130 -1.05 2.04 -12.44
CA VAL A 130 -0.43 1.79 -11.13
C VAL A 130 -0.12 0.30 -10.93
N ARG A 131 -1.03 -0.60 -11.35
CA ARG A 131 -0.84 -2.06 -11.23
C ARG A 131 0.37 -2.54 -12.05
N ASP A 132 0.56 -1.99 -13.24
CA ASP A 132 1.68 -2.32 -14.12
C ASP A 132 3.03 -1.78 -13.62
N ARG A 133 3.01 -0.78 -12.73
CA ARG A 133 4.19 -0.11 -12.18
C ARG A 133 4.54 -0.56 -10.76
N ILE A 134 3.95 -1.64 -10.26
CA ILE A 134 4.31 -2.17 -8.94
C ILE A 134 5.79 -2.57 -8.94
N ALA A 135 6.55 -2.01 -8.00
CA ALA A 135 7.98 -2.23 -7.88
C ALA A 135 8.27 -3.70 -7.55
N GLU A 136 9.36 -4.24 -8.09
CA GLU A 136 9.85 -5.58 -7.77
C GLU A 136 10.51 -5.66 -6.39
N THR A 137 10.88 -4.51 -5.82
CA THR A 137 11.64 -4.39 -4.58
C THR A 137 11.27 -3.11 -3.86
N VAL A 138 11.19 -3.16 -2.53
CA VAL A 138 10.86 -2.02 -1.69
C VAL A 138 11.77 -1.95 -0.47
N ALA A 139 12.10 -0.73 -0.08
CA ALA A 139 12.77 -0.41 1.17
C ALA A 139 11.73 -0.29 2.29
N ILE A 140 11.76 -1.19 3.27
CA ILE A 140 10.96 -1.07 4.50
C ILE A 140 11.77 -0.39 5.60
N GLU A 141 11.12 0.48 6.37
CA GLU A 141 11.72 1.06 7.57
C GLU A 141 11.54 0.09 8.75
N ILE A 142 12.64 -0.22 9.41
CA ILE A 142 12.67 -1.01 10.64
C ILE A 142 13.11 -0.08 11.77
N THR A 143 12.19 0.17 12.70
CA THR A 143 12.44 1.00 13.88
C THR A 143 12.50 0.12 15.11
N ALA A 144 13.68 0.04 15.73
CA ALA A 144 13.93 -0.71 16.95
C ALA A 144 14.73 0.15 17.92
N GLU A 145 14.26 0.27 19.17
CA GLU A 145 15.00 0.88 20.29
C GLU A 145 15.73 2.19 19.94
N ALA A 146 15.01 3.14 19.34
CA ALA A 146 15.49 4.46 18.91
C ALA A 146 16.48 4.48 17.72
N ARG A 147 16.67 3.37 17.00
CA ARG A 147 17.35 3.35 15.70
C ARG A 147 16.41 2.96 14.58
N SER A 148 16.45 3.70 13.48
CA SER A 148 15.82 3.34 12.22
C SER A 148 16.87 2.81 11.25
N ARG A 149 16.54 1.71 10.57
CA ARG A 149 17.31 1.17 9.45
C ARG A 149 16.37 0.82 8.32
N THR A 150 16.85 0.97 7.10
CA THR A 150 16.13 0.48 5.92
C THR A 150 16.54 -0.96 5.64
N HIS A 151 15.57 -1.80 5.27
CA HIS A 151 15.80 -3.16 4.83
C HIS A 151 15.10 -3.37 3.49
N GLU A 152 15.86 -3.84 2.51
CA GLU A 152 15.34 -4.08 1.16
C GLU A 152 14.68 -5.45 1.09
N VAL A 153 13.45 -5.50 0.56
CA VAL A 153 12.66 -6.74 0.42
C VAL A 153 12.07 -6.82 -0.98
N ARG A 154 12.03 -8.04 -1.53
CA ARG A 154 11.37 -8.27 -2.83
C ARG A 154 9.86 -8.16 -2.67
N VAL A 155 9.19 -7.70 -3.71
CA VAL A 155 7.75 -7.60 -3.78
C VAL A 155 7.22 -8.65 -4.75
N SER A 156 6.12 -9.30 -4.37
CA SER A 156 5.39 -10.23 -5.23
C SER A 156 3.94 -9.78 -5.27
N ALA A 157 3.52 -9.21 -6.40
CA ALA A 157 2.14 -8.78 -6.60
C ALA A 157 1.24 -9.98 -6.95
N LEU A 158 0.08 -10.04 -6.31
CA LEU A 158 -1.01 -10.95 -6.62
C LEU A 158 -2.10 -10.19 -7.37
N GLY A 159 -2.72 -10.84 -8.35
CA GLY A 159 -3.81 -10.24 -9.13
C GLY A 159 -3.35 -9.34 -10.27
N THR A 160 -2.04 -9.18 -10.49
CA THR A 160 -1.51 -8.82 -11.81
C THR A 160 -1.65 -10.07 -12.67
N SER A 161 -2.69 -10.16 -13.48
CA SER A 161 -2.86 -11.25 -14.44
C SER A 161 -1.78 -11.12 -15.54
N SER A 162 -0.55 -11.49 -15.20
CA SER A 162 0.49 -11.91 -16.11
C SER A 162 1.39 -12.89 -15.35
N GLU A 163 0.82 -14.07 -15.06
CA GLU A 163 1.60 -15.30 -15.12
C GLU A 163 2.08 -15.49 -16.58
N GLU A 164 2.98 -14.64 -17.07
CA GLU A 164 3.77 -14.86 -18.30
C GLU A 164 5.03 -13.98 -18.27
N ARG A 165 5.99 -14.33 -17.41
CA ARG A 165 7.42 -14.20 -17.75
C ARG A 165 8.19 -15.38 -17.16
N GLY A 166 8.36 -16.41 -17.99
CA GLY A 166 9.37 -17.46 -17.83
C GLY A 166 10.76 -16.84 -17.63
N GLY A 167 11.65 -17.48 -16.89
CA GLY A 167 12.27 -18.71 -17.37
C GLY A 167 13.49 -18.31 -18.22
N PHE A 168 14.64 -18.18 -17.56
CA PHE A 168 15.96 -18.37 -18.15
C PHE A 168 16.91 -18.91 -17.08
#